data_AF-A0A135SBF7-F1
#
_entry.id   AF-A0A135SBF7-F1
#
_cell.length_a   1.000
_cell.length_b   1.000
_cell.length_c   1.000
_cell.angle_alpha   90.00
_cell.angle_beta   90.00
_cell.angle_gamma   90.00
#
_symmetry.space_group_name_H-M   'P 1'
#
loop_
_entity.id
_entity.type
_entity.pdbx_description
1 polymer ?
#
loop_
_entity_poly.entity_id
_entity_poly.type
_entity_poly.pdbx_seq_one_letter_code
_entity_poly.pdbx_strand_id
1 'polypeptide(L)'
;MKDDDRFDSSIVRLGILLLLFDVYLTWARIEKQTVPISARGEGANLGSLAQQSIVSQYFFFLILCALSTFAFHMSIRFLTSSKFSPLNFFNILPRYSRPNSVSTALLVSSSTKLFPILMVIWQYDVPAAARSLGWAVVANNVEALRILLDCGYGIATLLATLGALARWTVGRSVLWAAGLDGVDSIGETSIAADGKALWALLMYVREWASDLAAG
;
A
#
# COMPACT_ATOMS: atom_id res chain seq x y z
N MET A 1 31.43 10.68 0.07
CA MET A 1 31.02 9.30 0.39
C MET A 1 30.53 9.34 1.83
N LYS A 2 29.23 9.23 2.07
CA LYS A 2 28.67 9.28 3.44
C LYS A 2 28.39 7.83 3.83
N ASP A 3 29.32 7.26 4.60
CA ASP A 3 29.42 5.82 4.89
C ASP A 3 28.45 5.32 5.99
N ASP A 4 27.45 6.11 6.37
CA ASP A 4 26.51 5.74 7.41
C ASP A 4 25.12 5.47 6.81
N ASP A 5 24.64 4.23 6.90
CA ASP A 5 23.24 3.84 6.63
C ASP A 5 22.32 4.38 7.73
N ARG A 6 22.37 5.69 8.00
CA ARG A 6 21.48 6.39 8.94
C ARG A 6 20.37 7.10 8.17
N PHE A 7 19.21 7.21 8.80
CA PHE A 7 18.17 8.09 8.28
C PHE A 7 18.59 9.56 8.45
N ASP A 8 18.53 10.32 7.35
CA ASP A 8 18.62 11.77 7.44
C ASP A 8 17.35 12.33 8.11
N SER A 9 17.51 13.40 8.89
CA SER A 9 16.38 14.04 9.61
C SER A 9 15.25 14.49 8.67
N SER A 10 15.59 14.89 7.43
CA SER A 10 14.62 15.21 6.38
C SER A 10 13.74 14.03 6.00
N ILE A 11 14.30 12.82 5.91
CA ILE A 11 13.58 11.58 5.58
C ILE A 11 12.69 11.14 6.73
N VAL A 12 13.15 11.30 7.98
CA VAL A 12 12.31 11.05 9.16
C VAL A 12 11.09 11.98 9.15
N ARG A 13 11.30 13.27 8.89
CA ARG A 13 10.21 14.25 8.77
C ARG A 13 9.26 13.92 7.63
N LEU A 14 9.78 13.49 6.48
CA LEU A 14 8.96 13.00 5.36
C LEU A 14 8.14 11.78 5.76
N GLY A 15 8.74 10.82 6.48
CA GLY A 15 8.05 9.62 6.97
C GLY A 15 6.91 9.95 7.92
N ILE A 16 7.12 10.89 8.85
CA ILE A 16 6.06 11.38 9.75
C ILE A 16 4.94 12.04 8.95
N LEU A 17 5.27 12.89 7.96
CA LEU A 17 4.28 13.53 7.11
C LEU A 17 3.43 12.50 6.34
N LEU A 18 4.06 11.50 5.75
CA LEU A 18 3.36 10.43 5.02
C LEU A 18 2.51 9.57 5.95
N LEU A 19 2.96 9.32 7.18
CA LEU A 19 2.19 8.59 8.19
C LEU A 19 0.93 9.35 8.60
N LEU A 20 1.07 10.63 8.96
CA LEU A 20 -0.08 11.49 9.30
C LEU A 20 -1.03 11.59 8.12
N PHE A 21 -0.50 11.57 6.91
CA PHE A 21 -1.31 11.61 5.71
C PHE A 21 -2.09 10.31 5.48
N ASP A 22 -1.46 9.16 5.67
CA ASP A 22 -2.15 7.86 5.66
C ASP A 22 -3.27 7.83 6.72
N VAL A 23 -3.05 8.40 7.91
CA VAL A 23 -4.09 8.54 8.96
C VAL A 23 -5.27 9.36 8.46
N TYR A 24 -5.00 10.53 7.88
CA TYR A 24 -6.05 11.41 7.34
C TYR A 24 -6.87 10.72 6.25
N LEU A 25 -6.23 10.08 5.27
CA LEU A 25 -6.94 9.37 4.20
C LEU A 25 -7.75 8.18 4.72
N THR A 26 -7.23 7.47 5.72
CA THR A 26 -7.92 6.31 6.31
C THR A 26 -9.17 6.77 7.05
N TRP A 27 -9.04 7.82 7.87
CA TRP A 27 -10.18 8.45 8.54
C TRP A 27 -11.22 8.97 7.54
N ALA A 28 -10.80 9.76 6.54
CA ALA A 28 -11.70 10.35 5.55
C ALA A 28 -12.43 9.29 4.72
N ARG A 29 -11.78 8.16 4.42
CA ARG A 29 -12.41 7.02 3.72
C ARG A 29 -13.51 6.40 4.57
N ILE A 30 -13.23 6.14 5.84
CA ILE A 30 -14.18 5.50 6.75
C ILE A 30 -15.36 6.44 7.04
N GLU A 31 -15.12 7.74 7.23
CA GLU A 31 -16.19 8.74 7.40
C GLU A 31 -17.10 8.84 6.17
N LYS A 32 -16.55 8.78 4.95
CA LYS A 32 -17.37 8.72 3.74
C LYS A 32 -18.17 7.40 3.62
N GLN A 33 -17.76 6.33 4.30
CA GLN A 33 -18.44 5.03 4.28
C GLN A 33 -19.57 4.94 5.33
N THR A 34 -19.60 5.80 6.35
CA THR A 34 -20.68 5.84 7.35
C THR A 34 -21.94 6.56 6.83
N VAL A 35 -21.84 7.30 5.73
CA VAL A 35 -22.94 8.05 5.08
C VAL A 35 -22.98 7.61 3.61
N PRO A 36 -23.86 6.71 3.07
CA PRO A 36 -25.18 6.28 3.53
C PRO A 36 -25.47 4.76 3.27
N ILE A 37 -25.36 3.87 4.26
CA ILE A 37 -26.02 2.54 4.21
C ILE A 37 -26.63 2.24 5.57
N SER A 38 -27.66 3.00 5.94
CA SER A 38 -28.60 2.62 7.01
C SER A 38 -29.55 1.48 6.59
N ALA A 39 -29.23 0.72 5.53
CA ALA A 39 -30.15 -0.26 4.91
C ALA A 39 -29.68 -1.73 4.95
N ARG A 40 -28.46 -2.03 5.42
CA ARG A 40 -27.98 -3.41 5.62
C ARG A 40 -27.21 -3.46 6.93
N GLY A 41 -27.57 -4.39 7.83
CA GLY A 41 -27.09 -4.48 9.22
C GLY A 41 -25.59 -4.76 9.44
N GLU A 42 -24.73 -4.38 8.50
CA GLU A 42 -23.26 -4.53 8.55
C GLU A 42 -22.56 -3.30 9.15
N GLY A 43 -23.27 -2.16 9.32
CA GLY A 43 -22.72 -0.89 9.80
C GLY A 43 -22.65 -0.69 11.33
N ALA A 44 -23.11 -1.66 12.14
CA ALA A 44 -23.21 -1.50 13.59
C ALA A 44 -21.84 -1.27 14.28
N ASN A 45 -20.77 -1.90 13.77
CA ASN A 45 -19.43 -1.81 14.37
C ASN A 45 -18.69 -0.52 13.99
N LEU A 46 -18.97 0.05 12.80
CA LEU A 46 -18.42 1.36 12.40
C LEU A 46 -19.06 2.52 13.18
N GLY A 47 -20.37 2.41 13.44
CA GLY A 47 -21.08 3.36 14.31
C GLY A 47 -20.53 3.37 15.75
N SER A 48 -20.10 2.21 16.25
CA SER A 48 -19.41 2.10 17.55
C SER A 48 -18.10 2.89 17.57
N LEU A 49 -17.29 2.85 16.51
CA LEU A 49 -16.05 3.62 16.43
C LEU A 49 -16.34 5.12 16.33
N ALA A 50 -17.37 5.52 15.57
CA ALA A 50 -17.81 6.90 15.44
C ALA A 50 -18.34 7.49 16.77
N GLN A 51 -18.89 6.65 17.66
CA GLN A 51 -19.34 7.05 19.00
C GLN A 51 -18.20 7.22 20.02
N GLN A 52 -16.99 6.74 19.73
CA GLN A 52 -15.84 6.93 20.63
C GLN A 52 -15.34 8.38 20.62
N SER A 53 -14.59 8.76 21.66
CA SER A 53 -13.95 10.06 21.70
C SER A 53 -13.05 10.27 20.48
N ILE A 54 -13.04 11.49 19.96
CA ILE A 54 -12.24 11.85 18.78
C ILE A 54 -10.75 11.50 18.97
N VAL A 55 -10.25 11.62 20.20
CA VAL A 55 -8.87 11.27 20.58
C VAL A 55 -8.64 9.77 20.41
N SER A 56 -9.54 8.93 20.93
CA SER A 56 -9.46 7.47 20.79
C SER A 56 -9.48 7.03 19.33
N GLN A 57 -10.32 7.65 18.50
CA GLN A 57 -10.38 7.37 17.06
C GLN A 57 -9.04 7.68 16.38
N TYR A 58 -8.45 8.86 16.64
CA TYR A 58 -7.16 9.21 16.05
C TYR A 58 -6.01 8.32 16.53
N PHE A 59 -5.97 7.94 17.80
CA PHE A 59 -4.98 6.98 18.29
C PHE A 59 -5.10 5.62 17.60
N PHE A 60 -6.34 5.14 17.39
CA PHE A 60 -6.59 3.92 16.66
C PHE A 60 -6.07 3.99 15.21
N PHE A 61 -6.45 5.04 14.46
CA PHE A 61 -5.97 5.20 13.09
C PHE A 61 -4.45 5.38 13.01
N LEU A 62 -3.86 6.08 13.98
CA LEU A 62 -2.41 6.24 14.07
C LEU A 62 -1.71 4.90 14.27
N ILE A 63 -2.20 4.05 15.18
CA ILE A 63 -1.64 2.70 15.39
C ILE A 63 -1.82 1.84 14.13
N LEU A 64 -3.02 1.83 13.55
CA LEU A 64 -3.33 1.08 12.33
C LEU A 64 -2.38 1.47 11.18
N CYS A 65 -2.24 2.77 10.90
CA CYS A 65 -1.38 3.27 9.84
C CYS A 65 0.11 3.06 10.15
N ALA A 66 0.53 3.21 11.41
CA ALA A 66 1.91 3.01 11.83
C ALA A 66 2.34 1.55 11.70
N LEU A 67 1.55 0.61 12.22
CA LEU A 67 1.83 -0.82 12.12
C LEU A 67 1.82 -1.30 10.67
N SER A 68 0.84 -0.87 9.88
CA SER A 68 0.75 -1.20 8.45
C SER A 68 1.96 -0.69 7.66
N THR A 69 2.39 0.55 7.94
CA THR A 69 3.57 1.14 7.29
C THR A 69 4.86 0.44 7.74
N PHE A 70 4.99 0.16 9.03
CA PHE A 70 6.12 -0.59 9.56
C PHE A 70 6.22 -1.99 8.95
N ALA A 71 5.09 -2.70 8.82
CA ALA A 71 5.02 -4.02 8.19
C ALA A 71 5.48 -3.99 6.73
N PHE A 72 5.06 -2.98 5.96
CA PHE A 72 5.51 -2.77 4.58
C PHE A 72 7.03 -2.61 4.50
N HIS A 73 7.60 -1.71 5.31
CA HIS A 73 9.04 -1.44 5.29
C HIS A 73 9.85 -2.63 5.83
N MET A 74 9.42 -3.26 6.92
CA MET A 74 10.16 -4.36 7.54
C MET A 74 10.13 -5.63 6.70
N SER A 75 9.02 -5.94 6.02
CA SER A 75 8.97 -7.07 5.10
C SER A 75 9.95 -6.88 3.94
N ILE A 76 9.95 -5.74 3.26
CA ILE A 76 10.87 -5.50 2.14
C ILE A 76 12.33 -5.47 2.60
N ARG A 77 12.62 -4.85 3.76
CA ARG A 77 13.97 -4.89 4.36
C ARG A 77 14.39 -6.31 4.71
N PHE A 78 13.49 -7.11 5.26
CA PHE A 78 13.77 -8.51 5.58
C PHE A 78 14.09 -9.30 4.31
N LEU A 79 13.30 -9.15 3.25
CA LEU A 79 13.53 -9.85 1.98
C LEU A 79 14.79 -9.40 1.26
N THR A 80 15.24 -8.16 1.42
CA THR A 80 16.41 -7.63 0.69
C THR A 80 17.72 -7.75 1.48
N SER A 81 17.66 -7.57 2.80
CA SER A 81 18.85 -7.33 3.63
C SER A 81 19.07 -8.39 4.72
N SER A 82 18.09 -9.25 5.02
CA SER A 82 18.22 -10.27 6.06
C SER A 82 19.12 -11.44 5.64
N LYS A 83 19.72 -12.10 6.65
CA LYS A 83 20.43 -13.37 6.41
C LYS A 83 19.51 -14.50 6.00
N PHE A 84 18.29 -14.48 6.52
CA PHE A 84 17.27 -15.49 6.31
C PHE A 84 16.30 -15.14 5.17
N SER A 85 16.70 -14.20 4.30
CA SER A 85 15.86 -13.89 3.15
C SER A 85 15.72 -15.13 2.25
N PRO A 86 14.49 -15.53 1.89
CA PRO A 86 14.29 -16.62 0.94
C PRO A 86 14.90 -16.28 -0.43
N LEU A 87 14.93 -15.00 -0.83
CA LEU A 87 15.50 -14.58 -2.11
C LEU A 87 17.02 -14.79 -2.16
N ASN A 88 17.70 -14.56 -1.05
CA ASN A 88 19.13 -14.86 -0.94
C ASN A 88 19.37 -16.37 -0.83
N PHE A 89 18.49 -17.11 -0.15
CA PHE A 89 18.57 -18.56 -0.03
C PHE A 89 18.43 -19.28 -1.39
N PHE A 90 17.49 -18.83 -2.23
CA PHE A 90 17.31 -19.34 -3.60
C PHE A 90 18.25 -18.70 -4.63
N ASN A 91 19.21 -17.87 -4.19
CA ASN A 91 20.19 -17.18 -5.03
C ASN A 91 19.57 -16.32 -6.15
N ILE A 92 18.37 -15.76 -5.89
CA ILE A 92 17.61 -14.90 -6.82
C ILE A 92 18.08 -13.44 -6.73
N LEU A 93 18.39 -12.97 -5.51
CA LEU A 93 18.85 -11.62 -5.25
C LEU A 93 20.00 -11.62 -4.23
N PRO A 94 21.14 -10.97 -4.51
CA PRO A 94 22.20 -10.84 -3.53
C PRO A 94 21.74 -9.98 -2.35
N ARG A 95 22.25 -10.29 -1.15
CA ARG A 95 21.93 -9.51 0.04
C ARG A 95 22.36 -8.06 -0.12
N TYR A 96 21.41 -7.16 0.11
CA TYR A 96 21.66 -5.73 0.15
C TYR A 96 22.14 -5.30 1.54
N SER A 97 23.28 -4.59 1.60
CA SER A 97 23.94 -4.25 2.87
C SER A 97 23.38 -3.00 3.56
N ARG A 98 22.54 -2.20 2.88
CA ARG A 98 22.05 -0.89 3.36
C ARG A 98 20.52 -0.84 3.54
N PRO A 99 19.97 -1.48 4.59
CA PRO A 99 18.52 -1.59 4.77
C PRO A 99 17.79 -0.25 4.97
N ASN A 100 18.45 0.79 5.49
CA ASN A 100 17.79 2.09 5.69
C ASN A 100 17.63 2.84 4.36
N SER A 101 18.57 2.67 3.43
CA SER A 101 18.42 3.16 2.04
C SER A 101 17.18 2.62 1.34
N VAL A 102 16.82 1.34 1.57
CA VAL A 102 15.57 0.73 1.06
C VAL A 102 14.34 1.47 1.57
N SER A 103 14.31 1.78 2.86
CA SER A 103 13.18 2.53 3.44
C SER A 103 13.15 3.97 2.95
N THR A 104 14.30 4.61 2.79
CA THR A 104 14.40 5.96 2.21
C THR A 104 13.85 6.00 0.79
N ALA A 105 14.24 5.06 -0.08
CA ALA A 105 13.74 4.99 -1.45
C ALA A 105 12.22 4.80 -1.50
N LEU A 106 11.68 3.91 -0.66
CA LEU A 106 10.24 3.67 -0.56
C LEU A 106 9.46 4.86 0.01
N LEU A 107 10.01 5.59 0.98
CA LEU A 107 9.41 6.81 1.53
C LEU A 107 9.38 7.94 0.49
N VAL A 108 10.50 8.17 -0.20
CA VAL A 108 10.59 9.16 -1.27
C VAL A 108 9.64 8.79 -2.41
N SER A 109 9.57 7.51 -2.77
CA SER A 109 8.64 6.98 -3.76
C SER A 109 7.17 7.17 -3.34
N SER A 110 6.86 6.92 -2.07
CA SER A 110 5.51 7.10 -1.53
C SER A 110 5.07 8.56 -1.38
N SER A 111 5.93 9.54 -1.66
CA SER A 111 5.55 10.96 -1.67
C SER A 111 4.43 11.29 -2.65
N THR A 112 4.24 10.49 -3.70
CA THR A 112 3.11 10.61 -4.65
C THR A 112 1.75 10.43 -4.00
N LYS A 113 1.68 9.83 -2.80
CA LYS A 113 0.45 9.80 -1.99
C LYS A 113 -0.02 11.20 -1.61
N LEU A 114 0.87 12.21 -1.53
CA LEU A 114 0.45 13.58 -1.24
C LEU A 114 -0.40 14.19 -2.35
N PHE A 115 -0.38 13.64 -3.56
CA PHE A 115 -1.17 14.16 -4.68
C PHE A 115 -2.69 14.08 -4.41
N PRO A 116 -3.24 12.99 -3.85
CA PRO A 116 -4.60 12.95 -3.33
C PRO A 116 -5.02 14.09 -2.39
N ILE A 117 -4.12 14.75 -1.63
CA ILE A 117 -4.49 15.97 -0.86
C ILE A 117 -4.93 17.08 -1.80
N LEU A 118 -4.20 17.29 -2.89
CA LEU A 118 -4.56 18.31 -3.87
C LEU A 118 -5.93 17.99 -4.48
N MET A 119 -6.23 16.70 -4.69
CA MET A 119 -7.56 16.23 -5.14
C MET A 119 -8.66 16.26 -4.08
N VAL A 120 -8.34 16.42 -2.80
CA VAL A 120 -9.34 16.63 -1.74
C VAL A 120 -9.58 18.12 -1.52
N ILE A 121 -8.55 18.95 -1.67
CA ILE A 121 -8.65 20.42 -1.58
C ILE A 121 -9.41 20.99 -2.79
N TRP A 122 -9.23 20.40 -3.97
CA TRP A 122 -10.02 20.71 -5.15
C TRP A 122 -11.14 19.69 -5.35
N GLN A 123 -12.34 20.13 -5.73
CA GLN A 123 -13.53 19.29 -5.99
C GLN A 123 -13.40 18.44 -7.29
N TYR A 124 -12.31 17.68 -7.44
CA TYR A 124 -12.13 16.70 -8.50
C TYR A 124 -12.44 15.30 -7.95
N ASP A 125 -13.70 15.06 -7.55
CA ASP A 125 -14.16 13.72 -7.16
C ASP A 125 -14.34 12.85 -8.42
N VAL A 126 -13.22 12.48 -9.06
CA VAL A 126 -13.17 11.50 -10.14
C VAL A 126 -12.70 10.17 -9.55
N PRO A 127 -13.59 9.18 -9.34
CA PRO A 127 -13.21 7.89 -8.77
C PRO A 127 -12.13 7.17 -9.58
N ALA A 128 -12.02 7.47 -10.87
CA ALA A 128 -10.96 6.99 -11.74
C ALA A 128 -9.58 7.53 -11.35
N ALA A 129 -9.49 8.80 -10.96
CA ALA A 129 -8.22 9.42 -10.58
C ALA A 129 -7.64 8.82 -9.30
N ALA A 130 -8.48 8.59 -8.28
CA ALA A 130 -8.06 7.92 -7.04
C ALA A 130 -7.52 6.50 -7.30
N ARG A 131 -8.13 5.76 -8.24
CA ARG A 131 -7.65 4.43 -8.66
C ARG A 131 -6.32 4.50 -9.40
N SER A 132 -6.19 5.39 -10.38
CA SER A 132 -4.95 5.60 -11.13
C SER A 132 -3.79 6.00 -10.22
N LEU A 133 -4.05 6.83 -9.21
CA LEU A 133 -3.06 7.19 -8.21
C LEU A 133 -2.63 6.01 -7.34
N GLY A 134 -3.57 5.12 -6.98
CA GLY A 134 -3.25 3.87 -6.29
C GLY A 134 -2.27 3.01 -7.09
N TRP A 135 -2.54 2.81 -8.38
CA TRP A 135 -1.63 2.09 -9.28
C TRP A 135 -0.30 2.81 -9.49
N ALA A 136 -0.30 4.15 -9.57
CA ALA A 136 0.92 4.94 -9.69
C ALA A 136 1.84 4.80 -8.47
N VAL A 137 1.29 4.72 -7.25
CA VAL A 137 2.07 4.47 -6.03
C VAL A 137 2.72 3.09 -6.06
N VAL A 138 1.99 2.06 -6.52
CA VAL A 138 2.54 0.71 -6.68
C VAL A 138 3.66 0.69 -7.71
N ALA A 139 3.44 1.29 -8.89
CA ALA A 139 4.45 1.40 -9.93
C ALA A 139 5.70 2.16 -9.48
N ASN A 140 5.53 3.27 -8.73
CA ASN A 140 6.65 4.03 -8.20
C ASN A 140 7.46 3.21 -7.18
N ASN A 141 6.81 2.42 -6.34
CA ASN A 141 7.50 1.55 -5.39
C ASN A 141 8.28 0.44 -6.12
N VAL A 142 7.73 -0.11 -7.20
CA VAL A 142 8.43 -1.10 -8.06
C VAL A 142 9.66 -0.47 -8.71
N GLU A 143 9.53 0.71 -9.31
CA GLU A 143 10.66 1.38 -9.97
C GLU A 143 11.74 1.78 -8.95
N ALA A 144 11.34 2.28 -7.77
CA ALA A 144 12.27 2.60 -6.70
C ALA A 144 13.07 1.37 -6.23
N LEU A 145 12.43 0.22 -6.07
CA LEU A 145 13.11 -1.03 -5.71
C LEU A 145 14.01 -1.54 -6.84
N ARG A 146 13.54 -1.45 -8.08
CA ARG A 146 14.31 -1.84 -9.26
C ARG A 146 15.61 -1.04 -9.37
N ILE A 147 15.53 0.28 -9.30
CA ILE A 147 16.68 1.19 -9.39
C ILE A 147 17.62 1.00 -8.20
N LEU A 148 17.08 0.90 -6.98
CA LEU A 148 17.92 0.81 -5.79
C LEU A 148 18.68 -0.52 -5.69
N LEU A 149 18.01 -1.62 -6.03
CA LEU A 149 18.56 -2.97 -5.91
C LEU A 149 19.24 -3.45 -7.21
N ASP A 150 19.18 -2.64 -8.27
CA ASP A 150 19.63 -2.96 -9.63
C ASP A 150 19.16 -4.36 -10.09
N CYS A 151 17.86 -4.62 -9.88
CA CYS A 151 17.25 -5.92 -10.13
C CYS A 151 16.25 -5.89 -11.29
N GLY A 152 15.85 -7.07 -11.78
CA GLY A 152 14.83 -7.19 -12.82
C GLY A 152 13.42 -6.78 -12.32
N TYR A 153 12.57 -6.32 -13.25
CA TYR A 153 11.17 -5.94 -12.95
C TYR A 153 10.36 -7.02 -12.25
N GLY A 154 10.60 -8.30 -12.57
CA GLY A 154 9.92 -9.42 -11.92
C GLY A 154 10.19 -9.47 -10.41
N ILE A 155 11.45 -9.30 -10.00
CA ILE A 155 11.85 -9.34 -8.59
C ILE A 155 11.36 -8.09 -7.87
N ALA A 156 11.47 -6.91 -8.49
CA ALA A 156 10.98 -5.66 -7.92
C ALA A 156 9.45 -5.71 -7.69
N THR A 157 8.70 -6.25 -8.65
CA THR A 157 7.25 -6.47 -8.53
C THR A 157 6.93 -7.47 -7.42
N LEU A 158 7.67 -8.58 -7.33
CA LEU A 158 7.49 -9.57 -6.26
C LEU A 158 7.74 -8.94 -4.88
N LEU A 159 8.80 -8.15 -4.72
CA LEU A 159 9.10 -7.45 -3.47
C LEU A 159 8.00 -6.45 -3.09
N ALA A 160 7.53 -5.65 -4.05
CA ALA A 160 6.46 -4.67 -3.83
C ALA A 160 5.13 -5.35 -3.45
N THR A 161 4.79 -6.45 -4.11
CA THR A 161 3.56 -7.23 -3.83
C THR A 161 3.63 -7.92 -2.48
N LEU A 162 4.76 -8.54 -2.11
CA LEU A 162 4.95 -9.13 -0.78
C LEU A 162 4.91 -8.08 0.33
N GLY A 163 5.49 -6.90 0.09
CA GLY A 163 5.35 -5.76 1.01
C GLY A 163 3.91 -5.30 1.16
N ALA A 164 3.18 -5.15 0.04
CA ALA A 164 1.77 -4.77 0.06
C ALA A 164 0.89 -5.81 0.77
N LEU A 165 1.18 -7.10 0.58
CA LEU A 165 0.51 -8.19 1.29
C LEU A 165 0.78 -8.14 2.80
N ALA A 166 2.03 -7.89 3.21
CA ALA A 166 2.37 -7.71 4.62
C ALA A 166 1.64 -6.51 5.24
N ARG A 167 1.55 -5.39 4.50
CA ARG A 167 0.76 -4.21 4.92
C ARG A 167 -0.71 -4.56 5.09
N TRP A 168 -1.30 -5.24 4.11
CA TRP A 168 -2.70 -5.64 4.08
C TRP A 168 -3.04 -6.61 5.23
N THR A 169 -2.24 -7.66 5.42
CA THR A 169 -2.43 -8.64 6.50
C THR A 169 -2.37 -8.00 7.89
N VAL A 170 -1.40 -7.11 8.13
CA VAL A 170 -1.30 -6.40 9.41
C VAL A 170 -2.47 -5.44 9.60
N GLY A 171 -2.84 -4.65 8.60
CA GLY A 171 -4.03 -3.78 8.67
C GLY A 171 -5.29 -4.57 9.01
N ARG A 172 -5.49 -5.71 8.33
CA ARG A 172 -6.60 -6.61 8.59
C ARG A 172 -6.58 -7.18 10.01
N SER A 173 -5.42 -7.60 10.50
CA SER A 173 -5.28 -8.13 11.85
C SER A 173 -5.63 -7.09 12.93
N VAL A 174 -5.27 -5.81 12.71
CA VAL A 174 -5.58 -4.71 13.64
C VAL A 174 -7.08 -4.38 13.61
N LEU A 175 -7.70 -4.36 12.42
CA LEU A 175 -9.15 -4.17 12.30
C LEU A 175 -9.93 -5.32 12.95
N TRP A 176 -9.50 -6.56 12.72
CA TRP A 176 -10.09 -7.74 13.36
C TRP A 176 -9.97 -7.69 14.88
N ALA A 177 -8.79 -7.34 15.41
CA ALA A 177 -8.57 -7.18 16.84
C ALA A 177 -9.44 -6.07 17.47
N ALA A 178 -9.84 -5.07 16.69
CA ALA A 178 -10.74 -4.01 17.09
C ALA A 178 -12.23 -4.34 16.89
N GLY A 179 -12.57 -5.54 16.39
CA GLY A 179 -13.96 -5.94 16.12
C GLY A 179 -14.55 -5.34 14.83
N LEU A 180 -13.71 -4.81 13.93
CA LEU A 180 -14.08 -4.13 12.69
C LEU A 180 -13.88 -5.02 11.45
N ASP A 181 -14.26 -6.29 11.55
CA ASP A 181 -14.01 -7.30 10.51
C ASP A 181 -14.77 -7.03 9.19
N GLY A 182 -15.77 -6.15 9.17
CA GLY A 182 -16.59 -5.87 7.97
C GLY A 182 -16.13 -4.71 7.06
N VAL A 183 -15.12 -3.92 7.45
CA VAL A 183 -14.91 -2.56 6.87
C VAL A 183 -14.29 -2.55 5.46
N ASP A 184 -13.56 -3.61 5.07
CA ASP A 184 -12.75 -3.63 3.83
C ASP A 184 -13.34 -4.45 2.66
N SER A 185 -14.48 -5.12 2.83
CA SER A 185 -15.09 -5.97 1.79
C SER A 185 -15.47 -5.21 0.50
N ILE A 186 -15.54 -3.87 0.55
CA ILE A 186 -15.92 -3.01 -0.58
C ILE A 186 -14.68 -2.52 -1.37
N GLY A 187 -13.50 -2.41 -0.75
CA GLY A 187 -12.25 -2.03 -1.44
C GLY A 187 -11.64 -3.20 -2.22
N GLU A 188 -11.68 -4.40 -1.62
CA GLU A 188 -11.22 -5.64 -2.24
C GLU A 188 -12.10 -6.08 -3.40
N THR A 189 -13.41 -5.89 -3.33
CA THR A 189 -14.32 -6.20 -4.43
C THR A 189 -14.06 -5.33 -5.66
N SER A 190 -13.69 -4.05 -5.51
CA SER A 190 -13.33 -3.18 -6.65
C SER A 190 -11.97 -3.53 -7.26
N ILE A 191 -10.94 -3.83 -6.46
CA ILE A 191 -9.60 -4.18 -6.98
C ILE A 191 -9.60 -5.61 -7.56
N ALA A 192 -10.32 -6.54 -6.94
CA ALA A 192 -10.52 -7.88 -7.48
C ALA A 192 -11.37 -7.86 -8.75
N ALA A 193 -12.35 -6.95 -8.87
CA ALA A 193 -13.10 -6.74 -10.11
C ALA A 193 -12.21 -6.19 -11.23
N ASP A 194 -11.39 -5.17 -10.96
CA ASP A 194 -10.43 -4.62 -11.93
C ASP A 194 -9.36 -5.64 -12.32
N GLY A 195 -8.86 -6.43 -11.36
CA GLY A 195 -7.91 -7.51 -11.62
C GLY A 195 -8.50 -8.60 -12.50
N LYS A 196 -9.77 -8.98 -12.29
CA LYS A 196 -10.49 -9.90 -13.17
C LYS A 196 -10.71 -9.30 -14.56
N ALA A 197 -11.03 -8.02 -14.66
CA ALA A 197 -11.22 -7.34 -15.93
C ALA A 197 -9.91 -7.24 -16.75
N LEU A 198 -8.81 -6.88 -16.10
CA LEU A 198 -7.47 -6.87 -16.71
C LEU A 198 -7.03 -8.26 -17.13
N TRP A 199 -7.28 -9.28 -16.30
CA TRP A 199 -6.97 -10.66 -16.65
C TRP A 199 -7.78 -11.16 -17.84
N ALA A 200 -9.08 -10.84 -17.88
CA ALA A 200 -9.94 -11.15 -19.01
C ALA A 200 -9.46 -10.45 -20.29
N LEU A 201 -9.08 -9.18 -20.21
CA LEU A 201 -8.55 -8.42 -21.34
C LEU A 201 -7.21 -8.99 -21.83
N LEU A 202 -6.33 -9.43 -20.93
CA LEU A 202 -5.04 -10.02 -21.26
C LEU A 202 -5.22 -11.40 -21.93
N MET A 203 -6.13 -12.23 -21.42
CA MET A 203 -6.50 -13.50 -22.06
C MET A 203 -7.09 -13.28 -23.46
N TYR A 204 -7.98 -12.28 -23.61
CA TYR A 204 -8.55 -11.92 -24.91
C TYR A 204 -7.49 -11.46 -25.92
N VAL A 205 -6.54 -10.61 -25.50
CA VAL A 205 -5.44 -10.16 -26.36
C VAL A 205 -4.52 -11.33 -26.73
N ARG A 206 -4.27 -12.25 -25.80
CA ARG A 206 -3.48 -13.45 -26.05
C ARG A 206 -4.16 -14.38 -27.07
N GLU A 207 -5.46 -14.58 -26.96
CA GLU A 207 -6.25 -15.38 -27.90
C GLU A 207 -6.25 -14.74 -29.30
N TRP A 208 -6.48 -13.44 -29.38
CA TRP A 208 -6.39 -12.68 -30.64
C TRP A 208 -5.00 -12.78 -31.28
N ALA A 209 -3.93 -12.71 -30.49
CA ALA A 209 -2.57 -12.87 -30.97
C ALA A 209 -2.25 -14.30 -31.42
N SER A 210 -2.83 -15.33 -30.78
CA SER A 210 -2.68 -16.72 -31.24
C SER A 210 -3.42 -16.98 -32.54
N ASP A 211 -4.58 -16.37 -32.75
CA ASP A 211 -5.36 -16.49 -33.99
C ASP A 211 -4.63 -15.85 -35.18
N LEU A 212 -3.95 -14.72 -34.95
CA LEU A 212 -3.08 -14.09 -35.95
C LEU A 212 -1.82 -14.88 -36.30
N ALA A 213 -1.34 -15.74 -35.38
CA ALA A 213 -0.16 -16.57 -35.59
C ALA A 213 -0.50 -17.94 -36.23
N ALA A 214 -1.78 -18.32 -36.23
CA ALA A 214 -2.27 -19.59 -36.77
C ALA A 214 -2.87 -19.47 -38.19
N GLY A 215 -3.02 -18.26 -38.73
CA GLY A 215 -3.43 -17.95 -40.11
C GLY A 215 -2.25 -17.52 -40.97
#